data_AF-A0A552AEF6-F1
#
_entry.id   AF-A0A552AEF6-F1
#
_cell.length_a   1.000
_cell.length_b   1.000
_cell.length_c   1.000
_cell.angle_alpha   90.00
_cell.angle_beta   90.00
_cell.angle_gamma   90.00
#
_symmetry.space_group_name_H-M   'P 1'
#
loop_
_entity.id
_entity.type
_entity.pdbx_description
1 polymer ?
#
loop_
_entity_poly.entity_id
_entity_poly.type
_entity_poly.pdbx_seq_one_letter_code
_entity_poly.pdbx_strand_id
1 'polypeptide(L)'
;PGLTSTLQQWLQQDWETAINNLNQYLRYSRQFIPVLAAVNRVLSQFPEAEIIYRVSRLAENPSDWQLLKCASAELFSWSDSQIRLDTPARAAAAGFWYLHQQDTEKAEKAFAVVRSLAYGEEMYSLAQTLHRFSRAATFDSIASLEVAPIAAEPSLRPQTWQAISSLNRVITEIALVQRSRDRIIGELRDIIDRQAANLPLAEKELILSIAQKWKTCL
;
A
#
# COMPACT_ATOMS: atom_id res chain seq x y z
N PRO A 1 29.69 -2.16 -20.59
CA PRO A 1 28.51 -1.61 -19.88
C PRO A 1 28.08 -2.55 -18.73
N GLY A 2 27.98 -2.04 -17.51
CA GLY A 2 27.56 -2.84 -16.35
C GLY A 2 26.03 -2.92 -16.23
N LEU A 3 25.52 -3.99 -15.61
CA LEU A 3 24.09 -4.22 -15.42
C LEU A 3 23.36 -3.01 -14.81
N THR A 4 23.89 -2.41 -13.76
CA THR A 4 23.30 -1.23 -13.11
C THR A 4 23.03 -0.08 -14.08
N SER A 5 23.95 0.19 -15.02
CA SER A 5 23.79 1.25 -16.01
C SER A 5 22.67 0.94 -17.00
N THR A 6 22.55 -0.32 -17.44
CA THR A 6 21.45 -0.77 -18.30
C THR A 6 20.10 -0.62 -17.60
N LEU A 7 20.02 -1.05 -16.33
CA LEU A 7 18.79 -0.94 -15.54
C LEU A 7 18.37 0.52 -15.32
N GLN A 8 19.32 1.41 -15.06
CA GLN A 8 19.04 2.85 -14.93
C GLN A 8 18.49 3.45 -16.22
N GLN A 9 19.08 3.10 -17.38
CA GLN A 9 18.60 3.57 -18.68
C GLN A 9 17.16 3.12 -18.95
N TRP A 10 16.83 1.86 -18.66
CA TRP A 10 15.45 1.37 -18.82
C TRP A 10 14.46 2.12 -17.94
N LEU A 11 14.77 2.27 -16.65
CA LEU A 11 13.91 2.98 -15.69
C LEU A 11 13.69 4.46 -16.07
N GLN A 12 14.69 5.11 -16.67
CA GLN A 12 14.58 6.49 -17.14
C GLN A 12 13.72 6.61 -18.42
N GLN A 13 13.82 5.64 -19.32
CA GLN A 13 13.11 5.66 -20.60
C GLN A 13 11.65 5.25 -20.48
N ASP A 14 11.38 4.14 -19.80
CA ASP A 14 10.04 3.60 -19.59
C ASP A 14 9.98 2.89 -18.24
N TRP A 15 9.49 3.61 -17.24
CA TRP A 15 9.41 3.14 -15.86
C TRP A 15 8.54 1.90 -15.71
N GLU A 16 7.40 1.84 -16.39
CA GLU A 16 6.44 0.74 -16.20
C GLU A 16 6.96 -0.55 -16.81
N THR A 17 7.47 -0.50 -18.03
CA THR A 17 8.10 -1.66 -18.67
C THR A 17 9.35 -2.09 -17.90
N ALA A 18 10.16 -1.13 -17.42
CA ALA A 18 11.37 -1.42 -16.66
C ALA A 18 11.07 -2.16 -15.34
N ILE A 19 10.02 -1.80 -14.60
CA ILE A 19 9.64 -2.51 -13.36
C ILE A 19 9.36 -3.98 -13.63
N ASN A 20 8.64 -4.31 -14.70
CA ASN A 20 8.35 -5.69 -15.07
C ASN A 20 9.64 -6.47 -15.34
N ASN A 21 10.59 -5.84 -16.04
CA ASN A 21 11.91 -6.44 -16.30
C ASN A 21 12.69 -6.63 -14.99
N LEU A 22 12.72 -5.63 -14.10
CA LEU A 22 13.37 -5.74 -12.80
C LEU A 22 12.82 -6.90 -11.96
N ASN A 23 11.50 -7.07 -11.94
CA ASN A 23 10.83 -8.17 -11.26
C ASN A 23 11.29 -9.54 -11.79
N GLN A 24 11.38 -9.70 -13.11
CA GLN A 24 11.94 -10.91 -13.72
C GLN A 24 13.41 -11.11 -13.32
N TYR A 25 14.23 -10.05 -13.35
CA TYR A 25 15.63 -10.14 -12.91
C TYR A 25 15.75 -10.57 -11.45
N LEU A 26 14.98 -9.98 -10.54
CA LEU A 26 14.99 -10.37 -9.12
C LEU A 26 14.58 -11.84 -8.96
N ARG A 27 13.53 -12.28 -9.67
CA ARG A 27 13.02 -13.65 -9.60
C ARG A 27 14.01 -14.70 -10.10
N TYR A 28 14.74 -14.42 -11.19
CA TYR A 28 15.54 -15.45 -11.88
C TYR A 28 17.05 -15.31 -11.70
N SER A 29 17.57 -14.10 -11.45
CA SER A 29 19.02 -13.86 -11.35
C SER A 29 19.54 -13.66 -9.92
N ARG A 30 18.64 -13.36 -8.96
CA ARG A 30 18.99 -12.96 -7.58
C ARG A 30 19.95 -11.76 -7.48
N GLN A 31 20.09 -10.97 -8.54
CA GLN A 31 20.96 -9.78 -8.57
C GLN A 31 20.29 -8.58 -7.90
N PHE A 32 20.09 -8.67 -6.59
CA PHE A 32 19.38 -7.68 -5.79
C PHE A 32 20.10 -6.33 -5.70
N ILE A 33 21.40 -6.33 -5.43
CA ILE A 33 22.18 -5.09 -5.19
C ILE A 33 22.20 -4.17 -6.43
N PRO A 34 22.47 -4.66 -7.66
CA PRO A 34 22.42 -3.82 -8.85
C PRO A 34 21.03 -3.23 -9.13
N VAL A 35 19.96 -4.00 -8.88
CA VAL A 35 18.57 -3.55 -9.03
C VAL A 35 18.26 -2.44 -8.02
N LEU A 36 18.55 -2.66 -6.74
CA LEU A 36 18.35 -1.66 -5.68
C LEU A 36 19.11 -0.36 -5.98
N ALA A 37 20.38 -0.46 -6.39
CA ALA A 37 21.20 0.70 -6.72
C ALA A 37 20.63 1.50 -7.91
N ALA A 38 20.10 0.81 -8.92
CA ALA A 38 19.47 1.44 -10.07
C ALA A 38 18.17 2.17 -9.67
N VAL A 39 17.29 1.49 -8.92
CA VAL A 39 16.01 2.05 -8.45
C VAL A 39 16.23 3.29 -7.60
N ASN A 40 17.09 3.21 -6.56
CA ASN A 40 17.36 4.35 -5.68
C ASN A 40 17.95 5.54 -6.44
N ARG A 41 18.86 5.27 -7.39
CA ARG A 41 19.48 6.32 -8.20
C ARG A 41 18.45 7.02 -9.07
N VAL A 42 17.60 6.28 -9.77
CA VAL A 42 16.63 6.86 -10.70
C VAL A 42 15.50 7.56 -9.94
N LEU A 43 15.01 7.01 -8.82
CA LEU A 43 14.03 7.70 -7.98
C LEU A 43 14.54 9.05 -7.48
N SER A 44 15.83 9.17 -7.14
CA SER A 44 16.43 10.45 -6.72
C SER A 44 16.50 11.53 -7.80
N GLN A 45 16.23 11.18 -9.06
CA GLN A 45 16.30 12.08 -10.21
C GLN A 45 14.92 12.57 -10.68
N PHE A 46 13.84 11.92 -10.24
CA PHE A 46 12.48 12.32 -10.62
C PHE A 46 11.97 13.49 -9.76
N PRO A 47 11.04 14.31 -10.29
CA PRO A 47 10.35 15.32 -9.51
C PRO A 47 9.60 14.70 -8.32
N GLU A 48 9.55 15.40 -7.18
CA GLU A 48 8.89 14.89 -5.97
C GLU A 48 7.42 14.52 -6.19
N ALA A 49 6.73 15.26 -7.07
CA ALA A 49 5.34 15.00 -7.44
C ALA A 49 5.12 13.62 -8.08
N GLU A 50 6.14 13.00 -8.67
CA GLU A 50 6.02 11.69 -9.31
C GLU A 50 6.43 10.52 -8.40
N ILE A 51 7.04 10.82 -7.24
CA ILE A 51 7.68 9.80 -6.41
C ILE A 51 6.67 8.79 -5.87
N ILE A 52 5.53 9.25 -5.34
CA ILE A 52 4.52 8.35 -4.77
C ILE A 52 3.96 7.43 -5.85
N TYR A 53 3.67 7.98 -7.04
CA TYR A 53 3.23 7.19 -8.19
C TYR A 53 4.26 6.11 -8.56
N ARG A 54 5.52 6.51 -8.73
CA ARG A 54 6.58 5.58 -9.16
C ARG A 54 6.83 4.46 -8.16
N VAL A 55 6.81 4.79 -6.86
CA VAL A 55 6.94 3.81 -5.79
C VAL A 55 5.69 2.93 -5.68
N SER A 56 4.48 3.45 -5.90
CA SER A 56 3.28 2.62 -5.90
C SER A 56 3.29 1.57 -7.01
N ARG A 57 3.85 1.90 -8.19
CA ARG A 57 4.08 0.93 -9.27
C ARG A 57 5.08 -0.17 -8.89
N LEU A 58 6.11 0.15 -8.09
CA LEU A 58 7.01 -0.87 -7.52
C LEU A 58 6.28 -1.78 -6.54
N ALA A 59 5.33 -1.24 -5.78
CA ALA A 59 4.51 -1.97 -4.80
C ALA A 59 3.35 -2.76 -5.41
N GLU A 60 3.05 -2.60 -6.71
CA GLU A 60 1.87 -3.19 -7.34
C GLU A 60 1.94 -4.72 -7.39
N ASN A 61 3.07 -5.24 -7.85
CA ASN A 61 3.33 -6.67 -7.96
C ASN A 61 4.83 -6.99 -7.81
N PRO A 62 5.45 -6.68 -6.65
CA PRO A 62 6.87 -6.91 -6.47
C PRO A 62 7.17 -8.40 -6.44
N SER A 63 8.23 -8.82 -7.14
CA SER A 63 8.77 -10.18 -7.00
C SER A 63 9.48 -10.40 -5.67
N ASP A 64 9.96 -9.31 -5.04
CA ASP A 64 10.59 -9.33 -3.72
C ASP A 64 10.31 -8.01 -2.98
N TRP A 65 9.50 -8.06 -1.93
CA TRP A 65 9.18 -6.91 -1.09
C TRP A 65 10.40 -6.31 -0.37
N GLN A 66 11.50 -7.08 -0.25
CA GLN A 66 12.76 -6.56 0.29
C GLN A 66 13.28 -5.39 -0.54
N LEU A 67 12.92 -5.28 -1.83
CA LEU A 67 13.29 -4.12 -2.63
C LEU A 67 12.72 -2.83 -2.04
N LEU A 68 11.44 -2.80 -1.65
CA LEU A 68 10.83 -1.61 -1.03
C LEU A 68 11.41 -1.33 0.36
N LYS A 69 11.60 -2.39 1.17
CA LYS A 69 12.26 -2.24 2.47
C LYS A 69 13.65 -1.63 2.32
N CYS A 70 14.51 -2.17 1.47
CA CYS A 70 15.86 -1.65 1.27
C CYS A 70 15.89 -0.30 0.54
N ALA A 71 14.91 0.01 -0.32
CA ALA A 71 14.77 1.34 -0.92
C ALA A 71 14.45 2.42 0.13
N SER A 72 13.83 2.03 1.26
CA SER A 72 13.55 2.92 2.40
C SER A 72 14.69 3.03 3.41
N ALA A 73 15.78 2.26 3.26
CA ALA A 73 16.89 2.21 4.22
C ALA A 73 18.23 2.56 3.55
N GLU A 74 19.32 2.52 4.32
CA GLU A 74 20.67 2.57 3.73
C GLU A 74 21.03 1.25 3.05
N LEU A 75 21.93 1.31 2.07
CA LEU A 75 22.42 0.12 1.35
C LEU A 75 22.98 -0.90 2.36
N PHE A 76 22.56 -2.17 2.27
CA PHE A 76 22.88 -3.25 3.22
C PHE A 76 22.20 -3.18 4.59
N SER A 77 21.15 -2.37 4.74
CA SER A 77 20.30 -2.40 5.93
C SER A 77 19.24 -3.49 5.81
N TRP A 78 19.23 -4.42 6.76
CA TRP A 78 18.31 -5.57 6.77
C TRP A 78 17.29 -5.51 7.93
N SER A 79 17.47 -4.60 8.90
CA SER A 79 16.55 -4.43 10.03
C SER A 79 15.58 -3.26 9.81
N ASP A 80 14.36 -3.39 10.34
CA ASP A 80 13.35 -2.32 10.25
C ASP A 80 13.77 -1.06 11.03
N SER A 81 14.66 -1.20 12.01
CA SER A 81 15.23 -0.07 12.77
C SER A 81 16.10 0.87 11.92
N GLN A 82 16.46 0.46 10.71
CA GLN A 82 17.29 1.23 9.78
C GLN A 82 16.47 1.91 8.67
N ILE A 83 15.15 1.72 8.66
CA ILE A 83 14.25 2.43 7.73
C ILE A 83 14.29 3.93 8.06
N ARG A 84 14.49 4.75 7.02
CA ARG A 84 14.55 6.21 7.11
C ARG A 84 13.41 6.82 6.33
N LEU A 85 12.93 7.97 6.81
CA LEU A 85 11.87 8.75 6.17
C LEU A 85 12.40 10.12 5.73
N ASP A 86 13.72 10.26 5.57
CA ASP A 86 14.42 11.52 5.33
C ASP A 86 14.33 12.02 3.87
N THR A 87 13.80 11.20 2.96
CA THR A 87 13.49 11.60 1.59
C THR A 87 12.09 11.13 1.19
N PRO A 88 11.41 11.82 0.25
CA PRO A 88 10.10 11.38 -0.23
C PRO A 88 10.09 9.95 -0.76
N ALA A 89 11.14 9.54 -1.48
CA ALA A 89 11.22 8.19 -2.05
C ALA A 89 11.32 7.12 -0.97
N ARG A 90 12.13 7.38 0.07
CA ARG A 90 12.27 6.46 1.21
C ARG A 90 10.99 6.39 2.03
N ALA A 91 10.36 7.53 2.30
CA ALA A 91 9.10 7.61 3.04
C ALA A 91 7.96 6.88 2.31
N ALA A 92 7.81 7.10 1.00
CA ALA A 92 6.83 6.37 0.20
C ALA A 92 7.10 4.85 0.18
N ALA A 93 8.37 4.44 0.00
CA ALA A 93 8.74 3.02 -0.01
C ALA A 93 8.48 2.34 1.34
N ALA A 94 8.80 3.03 2.45
CA ALA A 94 8.50 2.59 3.81
C ALA A 94 6.99 2.44 4.02
N GLY A 95 6.19 3.42 3.55
CA GLY A 95 4.73 3.37 3.68
C GLY A 95 4.12 2.13 3.04
N PHE A 96 4.49 1.81 1.80
CA PHE A 96 4.00 0.61 1.12
C PHE A 96 4.54 -0.69 1.74
N TRP A 97 5.81 -0.71 2.18
CA TRP A 97 6.36 -1.84 2.93
C TRP A 97 5.58 -2.10 4.23
N TYR A 98 5.26 -1.05 5.00
CA TYR A 98 4.50 -1.19 6.24
C TYR A 98 3.04 -1.60 6.02
N LEU A 99 2.40 -1.13 4.95
CA LEU A 99 1.08 -1.63 4.54
C LEU A 99 1.11 -3.14 4.29
N HIS A 100 2.11 -3.62 3.52
CA HIS A 100 2.30 -5.05 3.26
C HIS A 100 2.49 -5.86 4.54
N GLN A 101 3.25 -5.31 5.50
CA GLN A 101 3.47 -5.91 6.82
C GLN A 101 2.28 -5.74 7.78
N GLN A 102 1.18 -5.11 7.34
CA GLN A 102 0.00 -4.77 8.14
C GLN A 102 0.29 -3.83 9.34
N ASP A 103 1.46 -3.18 9.36
CA ASP A 103 1.87 -2.21 10.38
C ASP A 103 1.32 -0.81 10.03
N THR A 104 0.02 -0.64 10.28
CA THR A 104 -0.73 0.56 9.89
C THR A 104 -0.25 1.83 10.58
N GLU A 105 0.24 1.74 11.81
CA GLU A 105 0.74 2.90 12.55
C GLU A 105 2.03 3.44 11.90
N LYS A 106 2.96 2.56 11.53
CA LYS A 106 4.17 2.99 10.82
C LYS A 106 3.87 3.42 9.37
N ALA A 107 2.92 2.77 8.70
CA ALA A 107 2.48 3.20 7.38
C ALA A 107 1.92 4.63 7.39
N GLU A 108 1.04 4.94 8.36
CA GLU A 108 0.49 6.30 8.53
C GLU A 108 1.61 7.33 8.76
N LYS A 109 2.55 7.04 9.67
CA LYS A 109 3.71 7.92 9.94
C LYS A 109 4.57 8.14 8.70
N ALA A 110 4.79 7.10 7.89
CA ALA A 110 5.57 7.19 6.66
C ALA A 110 4.87 8.06 5.60
N PHE A 111 3.57 7.84 5.36
CA PHE A 111 2.82 8.63 4.38
C PHE A 111 2.57 10.08 4.85
N ALA A 112 2.56 10.34 6.15
CA ALA A 112 2.47 11.69 6.69
C ALA A 112 3.63 12.60 6.21
N VAL A 113 4.82 12.04 6.00
CA VAL A 113 6.00 12.78 5.50
C VAL A 113 5.80 13.26 4.07
N VAL A 114 5.07 12.50 3.24
CA VAL A 114 4.84 12.82 1.83
C VAL A 114 3.46 13.40 1.57
N ARG A 115 2.71 13.76 2.62
CA ARG A 115 1.32 14.21 2.56
C ARG A 115 1.09 15.40 1.61
N SER A 116 2.05 16.32 1.56
CA SER A 116 1.98 17.52 0.70
C SER A 116 2.28 17.26 -0.78
N LEU A 117 2.72 16.05 -1.14
CA LEU A 117 3.03 15.69 -2.53
C LEU A 117 1.79 15.16 -3.25
N ALA A 118 1.86 15.07 -4.59
CA ALA A 118 0.78 14.48 -5.37
C ALA A 118 0.54 13.02 -4.92
N TYR A 119 -0.74 12.68 -4.69
CA TYR A 119 -1.21 11.43 -4.06
C TYR A 119 -0.81 11.23 -2.58
N GLY A 120 -0.14 12.20 -1.96
CA GLY A 120 0.30 12.14 -0.56
C GLY A 120 -0.86 12.12 0.42
N GLU A 121 -1.78 13.06 0.27
CA GLU A 121 -3.02 13.12 1.07
C GLU A 121 -3.84 11.84 0.95
N GLU A 122 -3.94 11.31 -0.28
CA GLU A 122 -4.66 10.07 -0.55
C GLU A 122 -4.04 8.91 0.23
N MET A 123 -2.73 8.68 0.09
CA MET A 123 -2.06 7.56 0.74
C MET A 123 -2.03 7.69 2.27
N TYR A 124 -1.89 8.92 2.80
CA TYR A 124 -2.01 9.19 4.22
C TYR A 124 -3.41 8.86 4.76
N SER A 125 -4.45 9.36 4.09
CA SER A 125 -5.85 9.12 4.47
C SER A 125 -6.23 7.64 4.38
N LEU A 126 -5.71 6.94 3.37
CA LEU A 126 -5.86 5.49 3.20
C LEU A 126 -5.25 4.74 4.38
N ALA A 127 -3.98 5.02 4.71
CA ALA A 127 -3.28 4.35 5.81
C ALA A 127 -3.96 4.60 7.16
N GLN A 128 -4.36 5.84 7.43
CA GLN A 128 -5.11 6.20 8.63
C GLN A 128 -6.47 5.49 8.71
N THR A 129 -7.19 5.39 7.59
CA THR A 129 -8.47 4.68 7.52
C THR A 129 -8.31 3.20 7.83
N LEU A 130 -7.33 2.55 7.20
CA LEU A 130 -7.04 1.14 7.46
C LEU A 130 -6.56 0.91 8.90
N HIS A 131 -5.76 1.83 9.48
CA HIS A 131 -5.38 1.79 10.89
C HIS A 131 -6.62 1.75 11.79
N ARG A 132 -7.51 2.72 11.62
CA ARG A 132 -8.74 2.84 12.41
C ARG A 132 -9.65 1.62 12.26
N PHE A 133 -9.87 1.14 11.04
CA PHE A 133 -10.69 -0.04 10.79
C PHE A 133 -10.09 -1.31 11.40
N SER A 134 -8.77 -1.46 11.35
CA SER A 134 -8.07 -2.62 11.89
C SER A 134 -8.20 -2.78 13.41
N ARG A 135 -8.47 -1.68 14.13
CA ARG A 135 -8.65 -1.66 15.59
C ARG A 135 -10.05 -2.01 16.05
N ALA A 136 -11.07 -1.87 15.18
CA ALA A 136 -12.43 -2.27 15.51
C ALA A 136 -12.55 -3.81 15.47
N ALA A 137 -13.01 -4.39 16.57
CA ALA A 137 -13.04 -5.84 16.78
C ALA A 137 -14.30 -6.34 17.50
N THR A 138 -15.31 -5.48 17.65
CA THR A 138 -16.60 -5.80 18.28
C THR A 138 -17.72 -5.10 17.53
N PHE A 139 -18.95 -5.57 17.67
CA PHE A 139 -20.12 -4.92 17.08
C PHE A 139 -20.16 -3.42 17.42
N ASP A 140 -20.05 -3.07 18.71
CA ASP A 140 -20.12 -1.68 19.17
C ASP A 140 -18.95 -0.82 18.67
N SER A 141 -17.74 -1.39 18.63
CA SER A 141 -16.58 -0.64 18.12
C SER A 141 -16.67 -0.38 16.62
N ILE A 142 -17.25 -1.30 15.84
CA ILE A 142 -17.53 -1.10 14.41
C ILE A 142 -18.65 -0.07 14.22
N ALA A 143 -19.73 -0.16 15.00
CA ALA A 143 -20.85 0.78 14.96
C ALA A 143 -20.43 2.22 15.28
N SER A 144 -19.40 2.38 16.11
CA SER A 144 -18.85 3.67 16.53
C SER A 144 -17.83 4.26 15.54
N LEU A 145 -17.48 3.53 14.48
CA LEU A 145 -16.56 4.06 13.47
C LEU A 145 -17.22 5.15 12.64
N GLU A 146 -16.50 6.24 12.41
CA GLU A 146 -16.91 7.23 11.43
C GLU A 146 -16.77 6.70 10.00
N VAL A 147 -17.65 7.10 9.09
CA VAL A 147 -17.51 6.75 7.68
C VAL A 147 -16.27 7.47 7.12
N ALA A 148 -15.36 6.70 6.51
CA ALA A 148 -14.15 7.28 5.92
C ALA A 148 -14.48 8.11 4.67
N PRO A 149 -13.84 9.27 4.45
CA PRO A 149 -13.94 9.97 3.17
C PRO A 149 -13.33 9.10 2.07
N ILE A 150 -13.96 9.09 0.89
CA ILE A 150 -13.46 8.38 -0.30
C ILE A 150 -12.66 9.36 -1.15
N ALA A 151 -11.50 8.92 -1.65
CA ALA A 151 -10.66 9.75 -2.51
C ALA A 151 -11.37 10.15 -3.80
N ALA A 152 -11.11 11.38 -4.27
CA ALA A 152 -11.60 11.87 -5.55
C ALA A 152 -10.88 11.18 -6.72
N GLU A 153 -11.56 11.08 -7.87
CA GLU A 153 -10.96 10.55 -9.10
C GLU A 153 -10.16 11.63 -9.85
N PRO A 154 -9.03 11.27 -10.50
CA PRO A 154 -8.42 9.94 -10.54
C PRO A 154 -7.60 9.64 -9.28
N SER A 155 -7.87 8.48 -8.66
CA SER A 155 -7.18 8.00 -7.45
C SER A 155 -6.02 7.05 -7.81
N LEU A 156 -4.98 7.05 -6.98
CA LEU A 156 -3.84 6.14 -7.10
C LEU A 156 -4.20 4.69 -6.76
N ARG A 157 -5.10 4.48 -5.80
CA ARG A 157 -5.49 3.15 -5.27
C ARG A 157 -7.00 2.90 -5.40
N PRO A 158 -7.59 2.95 -6.60
CA PRO A 158 -9.05 2.93 -6.77
C PRO A 158 -9.70 1.65 -6.23
N GLN A 159 -9.06 0.48 -6.39
CA GLN A 159 -9.58 -0.79 -5.87
C GLN A 159 -9.57 -0.83 -4.34
N THR A 160 -8.56 -0.23 -3.69
CA THR A 160 -8.53 -0.09 -2.24
C THR A 160 -9.66 0.81 -1.74
N TRP A 161 -9.91 1.94 -2.42
CA TRP A 161 -11.02 2.82 -2.06
C TRP A 161 -12.39 2.19 -2.29
N GLN A 162 -12.53 1.34 -3.31
CA GLN A 162 -13.73 0.53 -3.49
C GLN A 162 -13.98 -0.43 -2.32
N ALA A 163 -12.93 -1.08 -1.81
CA ALA A 163 -13.04 -1.94 -0.63
C ALA A 163 -13.36 -1.13 0.64
N ILE A 164 -12.72 0.03 0.83
CA ILE A 164 -13.04 0.96 1.93
C ILE A 164 -14.51 1.43 1.83
N SER A 165 -15.00 1.73 0.64
CA SER A 165 -16.41 2.08 0.43
C SER A 165 -17.35 0.92 0.82
N SER A 166 -16.94 -0.33 0.59
CA SER A 166 -17.72 -1.52 0.99
C SER A 166 -17.71 -1.67 2.53
N LEU A 167 -16.57 -1.43 3.18
CA LEU A 167 -16.47 -1.41 4.65
C LEU A 167 -17.28 -0.24 5.27
N ASN A 168 -17.30 0.93 4.64
CA ASN A 168 -18.14 2.08 5.05
C ASN A 168 -19.63 1.74 5.05
N ARG A 169 -20.09 0.94 4.07
CA ARG A 169 -21.47 0.43 4.06
C ARG A 169 -21.72 -0.47 5.26
N VAL A 170 -20.80 -1.39 5.58
CA VAL A 170 -20.92 -2.24 6.78
C VAL A 170 -21.05 -1.39 8.06
N ILE A 171 -20.20 -0.38 8.22
CA ILE A 171 -20.26 0.56 9.36
C ILE A 171 -21.64 1.21 9.46
N THR A 172 -22.11 1.80 8.35
CA THR A 172 -23.39 2.52 8.32
C THR A 172 -24.57 1.61 8.68
N GLU A 173 -24.57 0.38 8.15
CA GLU A 173 -25.66 -0.56 8.34
C GLU A 173 -25.72 -1.15 9.76
N ILE A 174 -24.55 -1.37 10.38
CA ILE A 174 -24.45 -1.76 11.78
C ILE A 174 -24.95 -0.62 12.68
N ALA A 175 -24.51 0.62 12.43
CA ALA A 175 -24.88 1.78 13.23
C ALA A 175 -26.39 2.07 13.21
N LEU A 176 -27.05 1.81 12.08
CA LEU A 176 -28.49 2.06 11.93
C LEU A 176 -29.36 0.89 12.41
N VAL A 177 -28.79 -0.27 12.75
CA VAL A 177 -29.51 -1.54 13.03
C VAL A 177 -30.54 -1.85 11.92
N GLN A 178 -30.29 -1.39 10.69
CA GLN A 178 -31.27 -1.36 9.60
C GLN A 178 -31.28 -2.64 8.77
N ARG A 179 -30.21 -3.43 8.79
CA ARG A 179 -30.07 -4.67 8.01
C ARG A 179 -29.99 -5.91 8.87
N SER A 180 -30.49 -7.02 8.32
CA SER A 180 -30.25 -8.35 8.89
C SER A 180 -28.74 -8.65 8.86
N ARG A 181 -28.27 -9.31 9.93
CA ARG A 181 -26.89 -9.81 10.08
C ARG A 181 -26.41 -10.56 8.83
N ASP A 182 -27.26 -11.37 8.23
CA ASP A 182 -26.95 -12.15 7.02
C ASP A 182 -26.52 -11.28 5.83
N ARG A 183 -27.14 -10.11 5.66
CA ARG A 183 -26.79 -9.20 4.56
C ARG A 183 -25.45 -8.49 4.80
N ILE A 184 -25.15 -8.14 6.05
CA ILE A 184 -23.85 -7.54 6.44
C ILE A 184 -22.73 -8.57 6.23
N ILE A 185 -22.96 -9.82 6.66
CA ILE A 185 -22.03 -10.93 6.40
C ILE A 185 -21.84 -11.16 4.90
N GLY A 186 -22.90 -10.99 4.09
CA GLY A 186 -22.84 -11.03 2.63
C GLY A 186 -21.87 -10.00 2.04
N GLU A 187 -21.96 -8.74 2.43
CA GLU A 187 -21.06 -7.67 1.96
C GLU A 187 -19.59 -7.97 2.34
N LEU A 188 -19.35 -8.46 3.57
CA LEU A 188 -18.01 -8.84 4.01
C LEU A 188 -17.45 -10.04 3.23
N ARG A 189 -18.30 -11.02 2.87
CA ARG A 189 -17.92 -12.12 1.98
C ARG A 189 -17.58 -11.63 0.58
N ASP A 190 -18.32 -10.66 0.04
CA ASP A 190 -18.02 -10.11 -1.29
C ASP A 190 -16.62 -9.45 -1.32
N ILE A 191 -16.19 -8.79 -0.24
CA ILE A 191 -14.81 -8.27 -0.12
C ILE A 191 -13.80 -9.43 -0.15
N ILE A 192 -14.03 -10.44 0.67
CA ILE A 192 -13.11 -11.59 0.86
C ILE A 192 -13.00 -12.46 -0.40
N ASP A 193 -14.11 -12.70 -1.08
CA ASP A 193 -14.20 -13.69 -2.16
C ASP A 193 -14.10 -13.04 -3.55
N ARG A 194 -14.66 -11.83 -3.74
CA ARG A 194 -14.75 -11.20 -5.08
C ARG A 194 -13.76 -10.07 -5.26
N GLN A 195 -13.64 -9.16 -4.30
CA GLN A 195 -12.76 -8.00 -4.44
C GLN A 195 -11.28 -8.37 -4.26
N ALA A 196 -10.99 -9.41 -3.45
CA ALA A 196 -9.64 -9.87 -3.13
C ALA A 196 -8.71 -10.11 -4.33
N ALA A 197 -9.26 -10.53 -5.48
CA ALA A 197 -8.48 -10.78 -6.69
C ALA A 197 -7.85 -9.50 -7.27
N ASN A 198 -8.50 -8.35 -7.08
CA ASN A 198 -8.12 -7.07 -7.68
C ASN A 198 -7.52 -6.08 -6.68
N LEU A 199 -7.41 -6.46 -5.40
CA LEU A 199 -6.77 -5.62 -4.40
C LEU A 199 -5.26 -5.53 -4.66
N PRO A 200 -4.65 -4.34 -4.56
CA PRO A 200 -3.21 -4.21 -4.69
C PRO A 200 -2.52 -4.94 -3.53
N LEU A 201 -1.37 -5.55 -3.82
CA LEU A 201 -0.75 -6.51 -2.90
C LEU A 201 -0.28 -5.90 -1.58
N ALA A 202 0.03 -4.59 -1.57
CA ALA A 202 0.44 -3.90 -0.35
C ALA A 202 -0.70 -3.85 0.69
N GLU A 203 -1.94 -3.60 0.26
CA GLU A 203 -3.07 -3.41 1.16
C GLU A 203 -3.92 -4.68 1.34
N LYS A 204 -3.82 -5.63 0.40
CA LYS A 204 -4.68 -6.81 0.29
C LYS A 204 -4.85 -7.58 1.60
N GLU A 205 -3.75 -8.06 2.19
CA GLU A 205 -3.81 -8.88 3.41
C GLU A 205 -4.45 -8.12 4.58
N LEU A 206 -4.17 -6.81 4.69
CA LEU A 206 -4.76 -5.97 5.73
C LEU A 206 -6.28 -5.80 5.55
N ILE A 207 -6.75 -5.52 4.32
CA ILE A 207 -8.18 -5.37 4.03
C ILE A 207 -8.92 -6.68 4.30
N LEU A 208 -8.35 -7.81 3.88
CA LEU A 208 -8.93 -9.13 4.11
C LEU A 208 -8.99 -9.48 5.59
N SER A 209 -7.94 -9.15 6.35
CA SER A 209 -7.93 -9.41 7.80
C SER A 209 -8.96 -8.54 8.55
N ILE A 210 -9.16 -7.28 8.13
CA ILE A 210 -10.23 -6.41 8.64
C ILE A 210 -11.60 -7.04 8.36
N ALA A 211 -11.89 -7.38 7.10
CA ALA A 211 -13.18 -7.93 6.70
C ALA A 211 -13.48 -9.25 7.42
N GLN A 212 -12.48 -10.13 7.52
CA GLN A 212 -12.62 -11.40 8.22
C GLN A 212 -12.82 -11.21 9.72
N LYS A 213 -12.09 -10.28 10.36
CA LYS A 213 -12.26 -9.94 11.78
C LYS A 213 -13.68 -9.47 12.05
N TRP A 214 -14.19 -8.52 11.26
CA TRP A 214 -15.55 -8.01 11.45
C TRP A 214 -16.60 -9.11 11.24
N LYS A 215 -16.42 -9.96 10.23
CA LYS A 215 -17.30 -11.10 9.95
C LYS A 215 -17.34 -12.09 11.12
N THR A 216 -16.22 -12.34 11.82
CA THR A 216 -16.19 -13.24 12.98
C THR A 216 -16.86 -12.66 14.21
N CYS A 217 -16.89 -11.33 14.34
CA CYS A 217 -17.49 -10.64 15.48
C CYS A 217 -19.00 -10.44 15.32
N LEU A 218 -19.49 -10.49 14.07
CA LEU A 218 -20.91 -10.32 13.74
C LEU A 218 -21.67 -11.59 13.97
#